data_AF-A0A655FX43-F1
#
_entry.id   AF-A0A655FX43-F1
#
_cell.length_a   1.000
_cell.length_b   1.000
_cell.length_c   1.000
_cell.angle_alpha   90.00
_cell.angle_beta   90.00
_cell.angle_gamma   90.00
#
_symmetry.space_group_name_H-M   'P 1'
#
loop_
_entity.id
_entity.type
_entity.pdbx_description
1 polymer ?
#
loop_
_entity_poly.entity_id
_entity_poly.type
_entity_poly.pdbx_seq_one_letter_code
_entity_poly.pdbx_strand_id
1 'polypeptide(L)'
;MVRRPYLRATLFVIALGFLVQITGINAIIYYSPRLFAAMGFAGYFAMLALPAMVQVAGLAAVCASLFLVDRLGRRPILLSGIATMITADAVLITVFANDSDGGTGLVLGFAGVLLFIIGFNFGFGSLVWVYAAESFPSRLRSMGSSLMLTSTLTANAIVAAFSLTMLRVLGGAGVFAVFGTFAVVAFVVVYRFAPETKGRKLEEIRHFWENGGRWPAERSPAADEP
;
A
#
# COMPACT_ATOMS: atom_id res chain seq x y z
N MET A 1 -13.43 21.81 1.51
CA MET A 1 -12.18 21.03 1.63
C MET A 1 -10.91 21.83 1.29
N VAL A 2 -10.96 22.89 0.46
CA VAL A 2 -9.79 23.70 0.08
C VAL A 2 -9.37 24.76 1.13
N ARG A 3 -10.04 24.85 2.28
CA ARG A 3 -9.69 25.79 3.36
C ARG A 3 -8.67 25.17 4.33
N ARG A 4 -7.88 26.04 4.96
CA ARG A 4 -6.65 25.74 5.73
C ARG A 4 -6.71 24.66 6.84
N PRO A 5 -7.85 24.25 7.44
CA PRO A 5 -7.82 23.11 8.38
C PRO A 5 -7.85 21.73 7.72
N TYR A 6 -8.52 21.55 6.57
CA TYR A 6 -8.74 20.22 5.97
C TYR A 6 -7.82 19.91 4.78
N LEU A 7 -7.17 20.93 4.21
CA LEU A 7 -6.36 20.80 2.99
C LEU A 7 -5.21 19.80 3.13
N ARG A 8 -4.58 19.71 4.31
CA ARG A 8 -3.49 18.75 4.58
C ARG A 8 -3.98 17.31 4.65
N ALA A 9 -5.09 17.08 5.34
CA ALA A 9 -5.74 15.77 5.38
C ALA A 9 -6.21 15.32 3.99
N THR A 10 -6.78 16.25 3.22
CA THR A 10 -7.19 16.01 1.82
C THR A 10 -5.99 15.66 0.93
N LEU A 11 -4.91 16.43 0.97
CA LEU A 11 -3.70 16.13 0.21
C LEU A 11 -3.08 14.79 0.62
N PHE A 12 -3.03 14.48 1.92
CA PHE A 12 -2.52 13.21 2.41
C PHE A 12 -3.35 12.03 1.89
N VAL A 13 -4.68 12.11 1.95
CA VAL A 13 -5.56 11.04 1.48
C VAL A 13 -5.51 10.86 -0.04
N ILE A 14 -5.42 11.96 -0.81
CA ILE A 14 -5.21 11.89 -2.27
C ILE A 14 -3.86 11.23 -2.57
N ALA A 15 -2.79 11.69 -1.93
CA ALA A 15 -1.45 11.17 -2.14
C ALA A 15 -1.37 9.70 -1.75
N LEU A 16 -1.96 9.31 -0.62
CA LEU A 16 -2.02 7.93 -0.17
C LEU A 16 -2.78 7.06 -1.16
N GLY A 17 -3.98 7.48 -1.61
CA GLY A 17 -4.76 6.75 -2.62
C GLY A 17 -4.04 6.61 -3.96
N PHE A 18 -3.25 7.63 -4.35
CA PHE A 18 -2.42 7.59 -5.56
C PHE A 18 -1.23 6.63 -5.40
N LEU A 19 -0.53 6.70 -4.26
CA LEU A 19 0.62 5.86 -3.94
C LEU A 19 0.25 4.37 -3.88
N VAL A 20 -0.90 4.04 -3.30
CA VAL A 20 -1.43 2.66 -3.23
C VAL A 20 -1.56 2.02 -4.60
N GLN A 21 -1.91 2.82 -5.60
CA GLN A 21 -2.18 2.32 -6.92
C GLN A 21 -0.94 2.31 -7.81
N ILE A 22 -0.09 3.33 -7.67
CA ILE A 22 1.15 3.46 -8.45
C ILE A 22 2.22 2.45 -8.04
N THR A 23 2.12 1.87 -6.84
CA THR A 23 2.91 0.69 -6.43
C THR A 23 2.56 -0.56 -7.24
N GLY A 24 1.56 -0.53 -8.13
CA GLY A 24 1.41 -1.54 -9.16
C GLY A 24 0.61 -2.77 -8.78
N ILE A 25 -0.15 -2.76 -7.66
CA ILE A 25 -0.94 -3.92 -7.21
C ILE A 25 -1.87 -4.46 -8.30
N ASN A 26 -2.59 -3.58 -9.02
CA ASN A 26 -3.51 -4.02 -10.07
C ASN A 26 -2.76 -4.50 -11.31
N ALA A 27 -1.60 -3.92 -11.62
CA ALA A 27 -0.75 -4.44 -12.69
C ALA A 27 -0.28 -5.86 -12.33
N ILE A 28 0.19 -6.08 -11.12
CA ILE A 28 0.60 -7.41 -10.65
C ILE A 28 -0.58 -8.38 -10.74
N ILE A 29 -1.77 -8.02 -10.27
CA ILE A 29 -2.95 -8.91 -10.35
C ILE A 29 -3.32 -9.23 -11.81
N TYR A 30 -3.36 -8.23 -12.69
CA TYR A 30 -3.73 -8.42 -14.09
C TYR A 30 -2.69 -9.20 -14.89
N TYR A 31 -1.41 -9.02 -14.57
CA TYR A 31 -0.31 -9.67 -15.28
C TYR A 31 0.21 -10.92 -14.57
N SER A 32 -0.25 -11.25 -13.35
CA SER A 32 0.14 -12.45 -12.62
C SER A 32 0.10 -13.71 -13.48
N PRO A 33 -0.98 -13.99 -14.27
CA PRO A 33 -1.00 -15.17 -15.13
C PRO A 33 0.08 -15.15 -16.22
N ARG A 34 0.39 -13.97 -16.78
CA ARG A 34 1.48 -13.81 -17.76
C ARG A 34 2.85 -13.90 -17.12
N LEU A 35 2.98 -13.43 -15.89
CA LEU A 35 4.19 -13.54 -15.08
C LEU A 35 4.50 -15.01 -14.79
N PHE A 36 3.50 -15.76 -14.34
CA PHE A 36 3.62 -17.20 -14.09
C PHE A 36 3.88 -17.98 -15.39
N ALA A 37 3.21 -17.61 -16.49
CA ALA A 37 3.49 -18.22 -17.79
C ALA A 37 4.92 -17.93 -18.29
N ALA A 38 5.42 -16.69 -18.10
CA ALA A 38 6.79 -16.30 -18.46
C ALA A 38 7.84 -17.01 -17.60
N MET A 39 7.51 -17.39 -16.35
CA MET A 39 8.39 -18.19 -15.50
C MET A 39 8.40 -19.69 -15.87
N GLY A 40 7.50 -20.16 -16.74
CA GLY A 40 7.42 -21.57 -17.17
C GLY A 40 6.30 -22.38 -16.53
N PHE A 41 5.40 -21.76 -15.74
CA PHE A 41 4.20 -22.44 -15.27
C PHE A 41 3.18 -22.58 -16.41
N ALA A 42 3.00 -23.80 -16.93
CA ALA A 42 2.02 -24.11 -17.98
C ALA A 42 0.77 -24.81 -17.40
N GLY A 43 -0.41 -24.46 -17.95
CA GLY A 43 -1.67 -25.16 -17.68
C GLY A 43 -2.68 -24.39 -16.82
N TYR A 44 -3.90 -24.94 -16.71
CA TYR A 44 -5.02 -24.36 -15.94
C TYR A 44 -4.68 -24.10 -14.47
N PHE A 45 -3.79 -24.92 -13.89
CA PHE A 45 -3.33 -24.74 -12.51
C PHE A 45 -2.55 -23.42 -12.33
N ALA A 46 -1.73 -23.04 -13.29
CA ALA A 46 -0.95 -21.79 -13.25
C ALA A 46 -1.82 -20.54 -13.43
N MET A 47 -2.85 -20.65 -14.27
CA MET A 47 -3.76 -19.53 -14.57
C MET A 47 -4.83 -19.32 -13.50
N LEU A 48 -5.27 -20.37 -12.80
CA LEU A 48 -6.39 -20.29 -11.85
C LEU A 48 -5.98 -20.56 -10.40
N ALA A 49 -5.21 -21.62 -10.13
CA ALA A 49 -4.90 -22.02 -8.76
C ALA A 49 -3.86 -21.10 -8.11
N LEU A 50 -2.77 -20.74 -8.82
CA LEU A 50 -1.75 -19.85 -8.27
C LEU A 50 -2.29 -18.46 -7.91
N PRO A 51 -3.03 -17.74 -8.79
CA PRO A 51 -3.64 -16.47 -8.40
C PRO A 51 -4.64 -16.64 -7.26
N ALA A 52 -5.46 -17.69 -7.26
CA ALA A 52 -6.42 -17.94 -6.19
C ALA A 52 -5.71 -18.12 -4.83
N MET A 53 -4.63 -18.89 -4.76
CA MET A 53 -3.83 -19.07 -3.54
C MET A 53 -3.25 -17.74 -3.05
N VAL A 54 -2.74 -16.92 -3.96
CA VAL A 54 -2.18 -15.61 -3.63
C VAL A 54 -3.27 -14.67 -3.08
N GLN A 55 -4.48 -14.71 -3.65
CA GLN A 55 -5.62 -13.93 -3.14
C GLN A 55 -6.09 -14.41 -1.76
N VAL A 56 -6.10 -15.73 -1.52
CA VAL A 56 -6.41 -16.29 -0.19
C VAL A 56 -5.36 -15.87 0.84
N ALA A 57 -4.08 -15.87 0.48
CA ALA A 57 -3.01 -15.35 1.33
C ALA A 57 -3.17 -13.85 1.59
N GLY A 58 -3.57 -13.07 0.57
CA GLY A 58 -3.92 -11.66 0.72
C GLY A 58 -5.07 -11.45 1.70
N LEU A 59 -6.13 -12.26 1.63
CA LEU A 59 -7.25 -12.20 2.57
C LEU A 59 -6.79 -12.52 4.01
N ALA A 60 -5.97 -13.56 4.18
CA ALA A 60 -5.40 -13.89 5.49
C ALA A 60 -4.54 -12.74 6.04
N ALA A 61 -3.79 -12.05 5.18
CA ALA A 61 -2.99 -10.88 5.56
C ALA A 61 -3.86 -9.70 5.99
N VAL A 62 -5.01 -9.46 5.34
CA VAL A 62 -5.98 -8.45 5.79
C VAL A 62 -6.52 -8.80 7.18
N CYS A 63 -6.95 -10.05 7.38
CA CYS A 63 -7.43 -10.51 8.69
C CYS A 63 -6.36 -10.33 9.77
N ALA A 64 -5.12 -10.73 9.50
CA ALA A 64 -4.00 -10.54 10.42
C ALA A 64 -3.78 -9.06 10.74
N SER A 65 -3.83 -8.19 9.73
CA SER A 65 -3.70 -6.73 9.93
C SER A 65 -4.81 -6.18 10.84
N LEU A 66 -6.07 -6.62 10.66
CA LEU A 66 -7.18 -6.20 11.50
C LEU A 66 -7.01 -6.62 12.98
N PHE A 67 -6.42 -7.79 13.26
CA PHE A 67 -6.15 -8.18 14.64
C PHE A 67 -4.92 -7.45 15.23
N LEU A 68 -3.92 -7.17 14.40
CA LEU A 68 -2.67 -6.55 14.84
C LEU A 68 -2.78 -5.02 14.96
N VAL A 69 -3.68 -4.37 14.22
CA VAL A 69 -3.82 -2.90 14.17
C VAL A 69 -4.14 -2.30 15.52
N ASP A 70 -4.96 -2.98 16.32
CA ASP A 70 -5.30 -2.50 17.66
C ASP A 70 -4.16 -2.70 18.66
N ARG A 71 -3.25 -3.65 18.42
CA ARG A 71 -2.10 -3.92 19.28
C ARG A 71 -0.87 -3.10 18.93
N LEU A 72 -0.48 -3.03 17.66
CA LEU A 72 0.76 -2.40 17.20
C LEU A 72 0.56 -0.92 16.82
N GLY A 73 -0.65 -0.53 16.42
CA GLY A 73 -0.91 0.79 15.87
C GLY A 73 -0.86 0.81 14.34
N ARG A 74 -1.27 1.93 13.76
CA ARG A 74 -1.61 2.03 12.33
C ARG A 74 -0.37 2.36 11.51
N ARG A 75 0.49 3.24 12.03
CA ARG A 75 1.73 3.66 11.36
C ARG A 75 2.76 2.52 11.22
N PRO A 76 3.07 1.71 12.25
CA PRO A 76 4.08 0.65 12.12
C PRO A 76 3.63 -0.48 11.19
N ILE A 77 2.32 -0.80 11.14
CA ILE A 77 1.78 -1.81 10.23
C ILE A 77 1.81 -1.32 8.78
N LEU A 78 1.49 -0.04 8.54
CA LEU A 78 1.58 0.54 7.20
C LEU A 78 3.03 0.53 6.71
N LEU A 79 3.98 0.93 7.56
CA LEU A 79 5.41 0.93 7.23
C LEU A 79 5.96 -0.48 7.03
N SER A 80 5.58 -1.45 7.86
CA SER A 80 6.04 -2.84 7.70
C SER A 80 5.48 -3.49 6.44
N GLY A 81 4.22 -3.20 6.08
CA GLY A 81 3.63 -3.63 4.82
C GLY A 81 4.38 -3.09 3.61
N ILE A 82 4.68 -1.78 3.61
CA ILE A 82 5.46 -1.16 2.52
C ILE A 82 6.89 -1.70 2.46
N ALA A 83 7.54 -1.88 3.61
CA ALA A 83 8.88 -2.48 3.67
C ALA A 83 8.90 -3.90 3.10
N THR A 84 7.85 -4.68 3.39
CA THR A 84 7.64 -6.03 2.84
C THR A 84 7.45 -6.00 1.32
N MET A 85 6.75 -4.99 0.79
CA MET A 85 6.64 -4.81 -0.66
C MET A 85 7.98 -4.46 -1.31
N ILE A 86 8.78 -3.58 -0.69
CA ILE A 86 10.10 -3.21 -1.21
C ILE A 86 11.04 -4.42 -1.27
N THR A 87 11.04 -5.27 -0.22
CA THR A 87 11.81 -6.51 -0.24
C THR A 87 11.27 -7.50 -1.27
N ALA A 88 9.95 -7.61 -1.45
CA ALA A 88 9.36 -8.43 -2.51
C ALA A 88 9.79 -7.98 -3.91
N ASP A 89 9.74 -6.67 -4.18
CA ASP A 89 10.17 -6.11 -5.46
C ASP A 89 11.67 -6.35 -5.70
N ALA A 90 12.51 -6.21 -4.67
CA ALA A 90 13.93 -6.52 -4.77
C ALA A 90 14.19 -8.01 -5.11
N VAL A 91 13.43 -8.93 -4.52
CA VAL A 91 13.49 -10.36 -4.86
C VAL A 91 13.03 -10.59 -6.31
N LEU A 92 11.93 -9.97 -6.74
CA LEU A 92 11.43 -10.12 -8.11
C LEU A 92 12.41 -9.56 -9.14
N ILE A 93 13.03 -8.41 -8.87
CA ILE A 93 14.07 -7.83 -9.74
C ILE A 93 15.24 -8.79 -9.89
N THR A 94 15.71 -9.40 -8.80
CA THR A 94 16.85 -10.35 -8.88
C THR A 94 16.47 -11.64 -9.61
N VAL A 95 15.24 -12.13 -9.48
CA VAL A 95 14.76 -13.31 -10.22
C VAL A 95 14.68 -13.02 -11.72
N PHE A 96 14.12 -11.87 -12.12
CA PHE A 96 13.99 -11.49 -13.53
C PHE A 96 15.30 -11.00 -14.16
N ALA A 97 16.26 -10.51 -13.38
CA ALA A 97 17.55 -10.04 -13.90
C ALA A 97 18.56 -11.17 -14.13
N ASN A 98 18.45 -12.27 -13.40
CA ASN A 98 19.40 -13.39 -13.48
C ASN A 98 18.99 -14.46 -14.51
N ASP A 99 17.89 -14.27 -15.27
CA ASP A 99 17.33 -15.27 -16.20
C ASP A 99 17.50 -16.69 -15.66
N SER A 100 17.02 -16.88 -14.43
CA SER A 100 17.21 -18.13 -13.70
C SER A 100 16.31 -19.21 -14.29
N ASP A 101 16.76 -19.77 -15.42
CA ASP A 101 16.13 -20.80 -16.26
C ASP A 101 16.01 -22.17 -15.55
N GLY A 102 15.53 -22.18 -14.32
CA GLY A 102 15.37 -23.39 -13.51
C GLY A 102 14.31 -23.27 -12.41
N GLY A 103 14.00 -24.40 -11.78
CA GLY A 103 12.98 -24.52 -10.72
C GLY A 103 13.13 -23.52 -9.56
N THR A 104 14.33 -23.03 -9.29
CA THR A 104 14.60 -22.03 -8.25
C THR A 104 14.05 -20.64 -8.61
N GLY A 105 14.12 -20.23 -9.88
CA GLY A 105 13.53 -18.96 -10.35
C GLY A 105 12.01 -18.95 -10.27
N LEU A 106 11.39 -20.10 -10.58
CA LEU A 106 9.95 -20.35 -10.43
C LEU A 106 9.47 -20.18 -8.97
N VAL A 107 10.18 -20.81 -8.01
CA VAL A 107 9.80 -20.76 -6.59
C VAL A 107 10.01 -19.35 -6.01
N LEU A 108 11.15 -18.72 -6.33
CA LEU A 108 11.45 -17.37 -5.85
C LEU A 108 10.54 -16.30 -6.46
N GLY A 109 10.19 -16.43 -7.74
CA GLY A 109 9.25 -15.53 -8.42
C GLY A 109 7.84 -15.64 -7.84
N PHE A 110 7.34 -16.86 -7.61
CA PHE A 110 6.06 -17.06 -6.94
C PHE A 110 6.07 -16.53 -5.49
N ALA A 111 7.12 -16.84 -4.72
CA ALA A 111 7.29 -16.36 -3.37
C ALA A 111 7.35 -14.82 -3.31
N GLY A 112 8.01 -14.18 -4.27
CA GLY A 112 8.07 -12.72 -4.40
C GLY A 112 6.70 -12.10 -4.63
N VAL A 113 5.90 -12.62 -5.58
CA VAL A 113 4.54 -12.14 -5.84
C VAL A 113 3.63 -12.35 -4.62
N LEU A 114 3.74 -13.51 -3.97
CA LEU A 114 2.97 -13.82 -2.77
C LEU A 114 3.33 -12.86 -1.61
N LEU A 115 4.62 -12.61 -1.39
CA LEU A 115 5.12 -11.71 -0.36
C LEU A 115 4.73 -10.25 -0.65
N PHE A 116 4.73 -9.84 -1.92
CA PHE A 116 4.23 -8.55 -2.35
C PHE A 116 2.74 -8.38 -2.00
N ILE A 117 1.91 -9.38 -2.35
CA ILE A 117 0.46 -9.31 -2.12
C ILE A 117 0.12 -9.38 -0.63
N ILE A 118 0.87 -10.17 0.16
CA ILE A 118 0.74 -10.19 1.61
C ILE A 118 1.13 -8.82 2.19
N GLY A 119 2.29 -8.27 1.83
CA GLY A 119 2.75 -6.97 2.31
C GLY A 119 1.78 -5.83 1.96
N PHE A 120 1.28 -5.83 0.72
CA PHE A 120 0.29 -4.87 0.27
C PHE A 120 -1.02 -4.97 1.07
N ASN A 121 -1.59 -6.17 1.21
CA ASN A 121 -2.86 -6.35 1.93
C ASN A 121 -2.72 -6.10 3.43
N PHE A 122 -1.59 -6.46 4.01
CA PHE A 122 -1.28 -6.23 5.42
C PHE A 122 -1.16 -4.73 5.72
N GLY A 123 -0.48 -3.97 4.86
CA GLY A 123 -0.32 -2.52 5.01
C GLY A 123 -1.40 -1.71 4.29
N PHE A 124 -1.18 -1.44 3.00
CA PHE A 124 -2.02 -0.54 2.21
C PHE A 124 -3.48 -1.01 2.08
N GLY A 125 -3.72 -2.30 1.85
CA GLY A 125 -5.05 -2.83 1.55
C GLY A 125 -6.06 -2.62 2.68
N SER A 126 -5.62 -2.73 3.93
CA SER A 126 -6.47 -2.58 5.11
C SER A 126 -6.44 -1.15 5.68
N LEU A 127 -5.26 -0.54 5.78
CA LEU A 127 -5.10 0.69 6.56
C LEU A 127 -5.44 1.96 5.79
N VAL A 128 -5.36 1.97 4.46
CA VAL A 128 -5.61 3.18 3.66
C VAL A 128 -7.05 3.67 3.83
N TRP A 129 -8.00 2.73 3.80
CA TRP A 129 -9.42 3.02 4.01
C TRP A 129 -9.72 3.50 5.43
N VAL A 130 -9.03 2.93 6.42
CA VAL A 130 -9.13 3.34 7.83
C VAL A 130 -8.57 4.76 7.99
N TYR A 131 -7.37 5.05 7.46
CA TYR A 131 -6.77 6.38 7.49
C TYR A 131 -7.64 7.43 6.83
N ALA A 132 -8.28 7.12 5.70
CA ALA A 132 -9.22 8.03 5.05
C ALA A 132 -10.45 8.28 5.93
N ALA A 133 -11.01 7.25 6.57
CA ALA A 133 -12.16 7.40 7.45
C ALA A 133 -11.85 8.18 8.74
N GLU A 134 -10.63 8.02 9.27
CA GLU A 134 -10.14 8.68 10.50
C GLU A 134 -9.69 10.13 10.25
N SER A 135 -9.20 10.44 9.04
CA SER A 135 -8.70 11.78 8.70
C SER A 135 -9.81 12.83 8.52
N PHE A 136 -11.07 12.40 8.35
CA PHE A 136 -12.20 13.32 8.10
C PHE A 136 -13.30 13.25 9.19
N PRO A 137 -13.95 14.39 9.50
CA PRO A 137 -15.17 14.42 10.31
C PRO A 137 -16.27 13.56 9.69
N SER A 138 -17.19 13.02 10.50
CA SER A 138 -18.32 12.21 10.06
C SER A 138 -19.12 12.82 8.90
N ARG A 139 -19.30 14.14 8.89
CA ARG A 139 -20.01 14.88 7.83
C ARG A 139 -19.25 14.94 6.49
N LEU A 140 -17.92 14.88 6.52
CA LEU A 140 -17.04 14.99 5.33
C LEU A 140 -16.41 13.65 4.93
N ARG A 141 -16.67 12.59 5.70
CA ARG A 141 -16.08 11.26 5.49
C ARG A 141 -16.46 10.69 4.12
N SER A 142 -17.72 10.80 3.73
CA SER A 142 -18.20 10.33 2.41
C SER A 142 -17.47 11.04 1.25
N MET A 143 -17.31 12.37 1.35
CA MET A 143 -16.56 13.15 0.36
C MET A 143 -15.06 12.79 0.37
N GLY A 144 -14.46 12.60 1.55
CA GLY A 144 -13.05 12.24 1.69
C GLY A 144 -12.72 10.88 1.09
N SER A 145 -13.56 9.88 1.37
CA SER A 145 -13.47 8.55 0.75
C SER A 145 -13.71 8.60 -0.75
N SER A 146 -14.65 9.43 -1.23
CA SER A 146 -14.90 9.59 -2.67
C SER A 146 -13.68 10.19 -3.38
N LEU A 147 -13.03 11.19 -2.78
CA LEU A 147 -11.84 11.82 -3.37
C LEU A 147 -10.63 10.88 -3.36
N MET A 148 -10.47 10.09 -2.30
CA MET A 148 -9.48 9.01 -2.28
C MET A 148 -9.74 8.02 -3.40
N LEU A 149 -10.98 7.56 -3.53
CA LEU A 149 -11.40 6.63 -4.55
C LEU A 149 -11.14 7.19 -5.95
N THR A 150 -11.48 8.47 -6.21
CA THR A 150 -11.16 9.13 -7.48
C THR A 150 -9.65 9.16 -7.75
N SER A 151 -8.83 9.48 -6.73
CA SER A 151 -7.36 9.47 -6.86
C SER A 151 -6.84 8.08 -7.21
N THR A 152 -7.33 7.05 -6.50
CA THR A 152 -6.98 5.65 -6.75
C THR A 152 -7.43 5.20 -8.14
N LEU A 153 -8.66 5.49 -8.57
CA LEU A 153 -9.12 5.14 -9.92
C LEU A 153 -8.32 5.87 -11.02
N THR A 154 -7.95 7.14 -10.79
CA THR A 154 -7.14 7.92 -11.73
C THR A 154 -5.75 7.29 -11.88
N ALA A 155 -5.10 7.00 -10.75
CA ALA A 155 -3.83 6.29 -10.75
C ALA A 155 -3.95 4.90 -11.37
N ASN A 156 -5.10 4.24 -11.23
CA ASN A 156 -5.33 2.91 -11.79
C ASN A 156 -5.42 2.97 -13.30
N ALA A 157 -6.12 3.97 -13.84
CA ALA A 157 -6.19 4.20 -15.28
C ALA A 157 -4.81 4.48 -15.87
N ILE A 158 -3.98 5.27 -15.18
CA ILE A 158 -2.58 5.53 -15.58
C ILE A 158 -1.79 4.22 -15.57
N VAL A 159 -1.77 3.49 -14.45
CA VAL A 159 -1.03 2.23 -14.35
C VAL A 159 -1.51 1.22 -15.40
N ALA A 160 -2.82 1.08 -15.62
CA ALA A 160 -3.36 0.20 -16.64
C ALA A 160 -2.92 0.59 -18.07
N ALA A 161 -2.91 1.88 -18.39
CA ALA A 161 -2.48 2.38 -19.70
C ALA A 161 -0.97 2.20 -19.95
N PHE A 162 -0.14 2.46 -18.93
CA PHE A 162 1.33 2.44 -19.09
C PHE A 162 1.95 1.07 -18.83
N SER A 163 1.34 0.22 -18.00
CA SER A 163 1.92 -1.07 -17.58
C SER A 163 2.21 -2.03 -18.74
N LEU A 164 1.34 -2.10 -19.76
CA LEU A 164 1.55 -2.91 -20.96
C LEU A 164 2.74 -2.42 -21.79
N THR A 165 2.87 -1.11 -21.95
CA THR A 165 4.01 -0.48 -22.64
C THR A 165 5.29 -0.69 -21.87
N MET A 166 5.25 -0.53 -20.54
CA MET A 166 6.38 -0.75 -19.65
C MET A 166 6.85 -2.20 -19.70
N LEU A 167 5.92 -3.17 -19.70
CA LEU A 167 6.25 -4.57 -19.83
C LEU A 167 6.91 -4.91 -21.18
N ARG A 168 6.46 -4.29 -22.28
CA ARG A 168 7.04 -4.51 -23.61
C ARG A 168 8.42 -3.88 -23.79
N VAL A 169 8.68 -2.72 -23.18
CA VAL A 169 9.92 -1.95 -23.40
C VAL A 169 10.97 -2.27 -22.34
N LEU A 170 10.57 -2.42 -21.06
CA LEU A 170 11.47 -2.63 -19.93
C LEU A 170 11.53 -4.09 -19.44
N GLY A 171 10.63 -4.96 -19.91
CA GLY A 171 10.52 -6.34 -19.42
C GLY A 171 10.01 -6.45 -17.98
N GLY A 172 9.99 -7.66 -17.43
CA GLY A 172 9.51 -7.93 -16.06
C GLY A 172 10.35 -7.22 -15.00
N ALA A 173 11.68 -7.33 -15.08
CA ALA A 173 12.60 -6.71 -14.12
C ALA A 173 12.42 -5.19 -14.03
N GLY A 174 12.32 -4.50 -15.17
CA GLY A 174 12.18 -3.04 -15.16
C GLY A 174 10.81 -2.57 -14.67
N VAL A 175 9.74 -3.35 -14.86
CA VAL A 175 8.43 -3.07 -14.27
C VAL A 175 8.50 -3.10 -12.74
N PHE A 176 9.10 -4.14 -12.16
CA PHE A 176 9.28 -4.25 -10.71
C PHE A 176 10.24 -3.21 -10.15
N ALA A 177 11.28 -2.81 -10.90
CA ALA A 177 12.17 -1.72 -10.48
C ALA A 177 11.44 -0.38 -10.38
N VAL A 178 10.52 -0.09 -11.31
CA VAL A 178 9.68 1.11 -11.27
C VAL A 178 8.71 1.04 -10.08
N PHE A 179 8.03 -0.08 -9.87
CA PHE A 179 7.13 -0.27 -8.73
C PHE A 179 7.86 -0.18 -7.38
N GLY A 180 9.03 -0.80 -7.26
CA GLY A 180 9.88 -0.72 -6.07
C GLY A 180 10.33 0.72 -5.77
N THR A 181 10.68 1.49 -6.80
CA THR A 181 11.01 2.92 -6.65
C THR A 181 9.82 3.70 -6.10
N PHE A 182 8.62 3.47 -6.63
CA PHE A 182 7.40 4.09 -6.11
C PHE A 182 7.05 3.61 -4.69
N ALA A 183 7.31 2.34 -4.36
CA ALA A 183 7.12 1.80 -3.01
C ALA A 183 8.06 2.47 -2.00
N VAL A 184 9.32 2.74 -2.38
CA VAL A 184 10.27 3.51 -1.55
C VAL A 184 9.78 4.95 -1.36
N VAL A 185 9.32 5.61 -2.41
CA VAL A 185 8.74 6.96 -2.30
C VAL A 185 7.52 6.93 -1.36
N ALA A 186 6.66 5.92 -1.50
CA ALA A 186 5.51 5.75 -0.64
C ALA A 186 5.92 5.53 0.83
N PHE A 187 6.97 4.73 1.08
CA PHE A 187 7.53 4.52 2.41
C PHE A 187 7.98 5.84 3.04
N VAL A 188 8.72 6.67 2.30
CA VAL A 188 9.21 7.97 2.79
C VAL A 188 8.05 8.93 3.08
N VAL A 189 7.07 9.00 2.18
CA VAL A 189 5.88 9.85 2.36
C VAL A 189 5.09 9.40 3.59
N VAL A 190 4.83 8.10 3.73
CA VAL A 190 4.12 7.55 4.89
C VAL A 190 4.93 7.77 6.17
N TYR A 191 6.23 7.52 6.15
CA TYR A 191 7.09 7.72 7.31
C TYR A 191 7.05 9.17 7.80
N ARG A 192 7.05 10.14 6.88
CA ARG A 192 7.12 11.56 7.19
C ARG A 192 5.77 12.22 7.51
N PHE A 193 4.69 11.77 6.87
CA PHE A 193 3.38 12.43 6.91
C PHE A 193 2.27 11.62 7.57
N ALA A 194 2.40 10.30 7.75
CA ALA A 194 1.35 9.50 8.38
C ALA A 194 1.34 9.69 9.91
N PRO A 195 0.25 10.21 10.51
CA PRO A 195 0.10 10.25 11.96
C PRO A 195 -0.15 8.86 12.52
N GLU A 196 0.26 8.61 13.76
CA GLU A 196 -0.20 7.43 14.52
C GLU A 196 -1.58 7.73 15.12
N THR A 197 -2.61 7.01 14.68
CA THR A 197 -4.00 7.25 15.12
C THR A 197 -4.42 6.36 16.28
N LYS A 198 -3.57 5.41 16.72
CA LYS A 198 -3.88 4.46 17.80
C LYS A 198 -4.32 5.19 19.08
N GLY A 199 -5.51 4.83 19.58
CA GLY A 199 -6.03 5.30 20.87
C GLY A 199 -6.39 6.79 20.93
N ARG A 200 -6.34 7.52 19.81
CA ARG A 200 -6.65 8.95 19.75
C ARG A 200 -8.11 9.17 19.33
N LYS A 201 -8.74 10.19 19.90
CA LYS A 201 -10.10 10.58 19.48
C LYS A 201 -10.05 11.20 18.08
N LEU A 202 -11.11 11.04 17.29
CA LEU A 202 -11.26 11.69 15.97
C LEU A 202 -11.03 13.21 16.03
N GLU A 203 -11.35 13.83 17.17
CA GLU A 203 -11.10 15.26 17.44
C GLU A 203 -9.61 15.61 17.53
N GLU A 204 -8.81 14.76 18.15
CA GLU A 204 -7.37 14.95 18.31
C GLU A 204 -6.64 14.76 16.97
N ILE A 205 -7.12 13.82 16.14
CA ILE A 205 -6.63 13.61 14.77
C ILE A 205 -6.92 14.86 13.91
N ARG A 206 -8.09 15.49 14.08
CA ARG A 206 -8.38 16.77 13.41
C ARG A 206 -7.43 17.87 13.87
N HIS A 207 -7.22 18.01 15.18
CA HIS A 207 -6.27 18.97 15.72
C HIS A 207 -4.84 18.74 15.23
N PHE A 208 -4.41 17.49 15.01
CA PHE A 208 -3.11 17.18 14.40
C PHE A 208 -2.99 17.77 12.98
N TRP A 209 -4.03 17.60 12.15
CA TRP A 209 -4.06 18.15 10.79
C TRP A 209 -4.12 19.68 10.77
N GLU A 210 -4.84 20.27 11.72
CA GLU A 210 -4.96 21.73 11.89
C GLU A 210 -3.68 22.37 12.44
N ASN A 211 -2.99 21.70 13.36
CA ASN A 211 -1.78 22.17 14.03
C ASN A 211 -0.49 21.88 13.23
N GLY A 212 -0.64 21.68 11.93
CA GLY A 212 0.45 21.56 11.01
C GLY A 212 1.19 20.21 10.99
N GLY A 213 0.55 19.13 11.46
CA GLY A 213 1.13 17.78 11.48
C GLY A 213 1.96 17.50 12.74
N ARG A 214 1.63 18.14 13.86
CA ARG A 214 2.24 17.88 15.17
C ARG A 214 1.13 17.57 16.18
N TRP A 215 1.36 16.53 16.98
CA TRP A 215 0.50 16.27 18.13
C TRP A 215 0.67 17.42 19.14
N PRO A 216 -0.42 17.90 19.77
CA PRO A 216 -0.29 18.79 20.92
C PRO A 216 0.63 18.12 21.95
N ALA A 217 1.59 18.87 22.51
CA ALA A 217 2.37 18.37 23.63
C ALA A 217 1.38 17.90 24.71
N GLU A 218 1.53 16.67 25.18
CA GLU A 218 0.75 16.14 26.29
C GLU A 218 0.78 17.18 27.42
N ARG A 219 -0.39 17.75 27.76
CA ARG A 219 -0.50 18.52 29.00
C ARG A 219 -0.20 17.55 30.12
N SER A 220 0.99 17.67 30.70
CA SER A 220 1.35 16.99 31.94
C SER A 220 0.27 17.30 32.98
N PRO A 221 -0.40 16.31 33.59
CA PRO A 221 -1.45 16.53 34.57
C PRO A 221 -0.95 17.02 35.94
N ALA A 222 0.20 17.70 36.01
CA ALA A 222 0.91 17.99 37.26
C ALA A 222 1.00 19.48 37.62
N ALA A 223 -0.03 20.28 37.35
CA ALA A 223 0.02 21.72 37.67
C ALA A 223 -1.31 22.32 38.14
N ASP A 224 -2.17 21.53 38.80
CA ASP A 224 -3.31 22.05 39.59
C ASP A 224 -3.33 21.36 40.97
N GLU A 225 -2.38 21.74 41.81
CA GLU A 225 -2.43 21.75 43.30
C GLU A 225 -1.26 22.67 43.72
N PRO A 226 -1.43 23.63 44.64
CA PRO A 226 -2.18 23.53 45.89
C PRO A 226 -3.30 24.55 46.12
#